data_AF-A0A6A6EQV6-F1
#
_entry.id   AF-A0A6A6EQV6-F1
#
_cell.length_a   1.000
_cell.length_b   1.000
_cell.length_c   1.000
_cell.angle_alpha   90.00
_cell.angle_beta   90.00
_cell.angle_gamma   90.00
#
_symmetry.space_group_name_H-M   'P 1'
#
loop_
_entity.id
_entity.type
_entity.pdbx_description
1 polymer ?
#
loop_
_entity_poly.entity_id
_entity_poly.type
_entity_poly.pdbx_seq_one_letter_code
_entity_poly.pdbx_strand_id
1 'polypeptide(L)'
;MEEFINTKLQPVEVCPICHEDFGTNHVPVTLDCKHIFGHHCLLQWVRSDQVRANTCPTCRDQLFSKSNVGNNNPHWHSLCQENPIRLAEFVGLLWQHMRHCFKGNFQQAVTDYQLIHNVIRPSLGQLRRSGGAFQQYWAPVRDLPPTGSVTRGPYLPLVRLVRVMQDVIDIIPLHVTTIARANMLFWKMNACSYPSARTLVWADLMAASLLAHESDHLFPVLHWFTMVMSQQIFQFYGEYPWASDQNTKERFVTAVCYDGVNGIGRHWTSYPGLWFTKSLVEVYEELWRQVRGLRKLSLRGSDWEEPVVRGLWAIQGWKRRKN
;
A
#
# COMPACT_ATOMS: atom_id res chain seq x y z
N MET A 1 51.32 10.32 19.41
CA MET A 1 50.43 9.15 19.50
C MET A 1 49.54 9.24 20.73
N GLU A 2 50.11 9.32 21.93
CA GLU A 2 49.34 9.44 23.18
C GLU A 2 48.43 10.68 23.22
N GLU A 3 48.90 11.82 22.72
CA GLU A 3 48.08 13.04 22.62
C GLU A 3 46.86 12.83 21.71
N PHE A 4 47.00 12.10 20.60
CA PHE A 4 45.87 11.78 19.72
C PHE A 4 44.87 10.85 20.40
N ILE A 5 45.34 9.82 21.12
CA ILE A 5 44.48 8.90 21.87
C ILE A 5 43.68 9.68 22.92
N ASN A 6 44.37 10.51 23.71
CA ASN A 6 43.76 11.23 24.83
C ASN A 6 42.87 12.41 24.40
N THR A 7 43.04 12.97 23.19
CA THR A 7 42.26 14.13 22.75
C THR A 7 41.24 13.83 21.66
N LYS A 8 41.43 12.77 20.88
CA LYS A 8 40.58 12.46 19.70
C LYS A 8 39.81 11.15 19.83
N LEU A 9 40.22 10.21 20.69
CA LEU A 9 39.55 8.92 20.89
C LEU A 9 38.76 8.92 22.21
N GLN A 10 37.86 9.87 22.38
CA GLN A 10 36.97 9.92 23.54
C GLN A 10 35.81 8.94 23.36
N PRO A 11 35.55 8.04 24.33
CA PRO A 11 34.42 7.13 24.27
C PRO A 11 33.11 7.94 24.35
N VAL A 12 32.14 7.55 23.52
CA VAL A 12 30.78 8.11 23.61
C VAL A 12 29.98 7.18 24.52
N GLU A 13 29.79 7.59 25.77
CA GLU A 13 29.11 6.77 26.78
C GLU A 13 27.60 7.04 26.85
N VAL A 14 27.18 8.24 26.44
CA VAL A 14 25.79 8.72 26.53
C VAL A 14 25.20 9.08 25.16
N CYS A 15 23.90 8.87 25.02
CA CYS A 15 23.15 9.30 23.86
C CYS A 15 22.91 10.81 23.88
N PRO A 16 23.26 11.56 22.83
CA PRO A 16 23.06 13.02 22.80
C PRO A 16 21.59 13.45 22.62
N ILE A 17 20.64 12.52 22.41
CA ILE A 17 19.20 12.84 22.29
C ILE A 17 18.53 12.82 23.66
N CYS A 18 18.68 11.73 24.42
CA CYS A 18 18.02 11.57 25.73
C CYS A 18 18.97 11.76 26.93
N HIS A 19 20.28 11.82 26.71
CA HIS A 19 21.32 11.88 27.74
C HIS A 19 21.39 10.64 28.66
N GLU A 20 20.87 9.50 28.22
CA GLU A 20 20.99 8.21 28.91
C GLU A 20 22.20 7.42 28.39
N ASP A 21 22.79 6.61 29.28
CA ASP A 21 23.90 5.70 28.95
C ASP A 21 23.50 4.67 27.89
N PHE A 22 24.46 4.26 27.07
CA PHE A 22 24.26 3.13 26.15
C PHE A 22 24.23 1.80 26.90
N GLY A 23 23.36 0.89 26.47
CA GLY A 23 23.21 -0.41 27.10
C GLY A 23 22.37 -1.37 26.27
N THR A 24 22.02 -2.52 26.86
CA THR A 24 21.22 -3.56 26.18
C THR A 24 19.86 -3.05 25.71
N ASN A 25 19.23 -2.15 26.47
CA ASN A 25 17.94 -1.53 26.13
C ASN A 25 18.09 -0.23 25.30
N HIS A 26 19.32 0.23 25.11
CA HIS A 26 19.65 1.50 24.47
C HIS A 26 20.86 1.30 23.56
N VAL A 27 20.69 0.41 22.59
CA VAL A 27 21.76 -0.07 21.71
C VAL A 27 22.32 1.09 20.88
N PRO A 28 23.64 1.34 20.90
CA PRO A 28 24.23 2.42 20.13
C PRO A 28 24.25 2.08 18.63
N VAL A 29 23.91 3.07 17.81
CA VAL A 29 23.98 3.00 16.34
C VAL A 29 24.71 4.21 15.79
N THR A 30 25.47 4.00 14.72
CA THR A 30 26.31 5.03 14.09
C THR A 30 25.74 5.42 12.73
N LEU A 31 25.69 6.72 12.45
CA LEU A 31 25.32 7.27 11.14
C LEU A 31 26.54 7.42 10.22
N ASP A 32 26.32 7.69 8.94
CA ASP A 32 27.42 7.93 7.98
C ASP A 32 28.30 9.13 8.36
N CYS A 33 27.68 10.16 8.94
CA CYS A 33 28.34 11.33 9.54
C CYS A 33 29.11 11.02 10.86
N LYS A 34 29.23 9.74 11.22
CA LYS A 34 29.97 9.20 12.37
C LYS A 34 29.44 9.58 13.76
N HIS A 35 28.28 10.24 13.84
CA HIS A 35 27.60 10.49 15.10
C HIS A 35 26.87 9.23 15.60
N ILE A 36 26.93 9.00 16.92
CA ILE A 36 26.38 7.81 17.59
C ILE A 36 25.15 8.21 18.41
N PHE A 37 24.10 7.40 18.33
CA PHE A 37 22.83 7.61 19.03
C PHE A 37 22.26 6.29 19.54
N GLY A 38 21.32 6.35 20.47
CA GLY A 38 20.54 5.18 20.83
C GLY A 38 19.58 4.82 19.69
N HIS A 39 19.50 3.54 19.34
CA HIS A 39 18.68 3.06 18.23
C HIS A 39 17.24 3.57 18.32
N HIS A 40 16.59 3.44 19.49
CA HIS A 40 15.22 3.89 19.70
C HIS A 40 15.08 5.42 19.58
N CYS A 41 16.00 6.18 20.17
CA CYS A 41 16.00 7.64 20.12
C CYS A 41 16.17 8.17 18.69
N LEU A 42 17.09 7.58 17.93
CA LEU A 42 17.29 7.95 16.53
C LEU A 42 16.06 7.59 15.69
N LEU A 43 15.43 6.44 15.95
CA LEU A 43 14.17 6.03 15.31
C LEU A 43 13.03 7.03 15.58
N GLN A 44 12.87 7.45 16.84
CA GLN A 44 11.89 8.45 17.23
C GLN A 44 12.17 9.81 16.58
N TRP A 45 13.44 10.21 16.52
CA TRP A 45 13.86 11.43 15.83
C TRP A 45 13.46 11.40 14.36
N VAL A 46 13.84 10.36 13.63
CA VAL A 46 13.59 10.29 12.17
C VAL A 46 12.12 10.10 11.81
N ARG A 47 11.31 9.56 12.72
CA ARG A 47 9.86 9.41 12.57
C ARG A 47 9.05 10.60 13.08
N SER A 48 9.68 11.58 13.72
CA SER A 48 8.96 12.76 14.21
C SER A 48 8.49 13.66 13.06
N ASP A 49 7.38 14.36 13.28
CA ASP A 49 6.88 15.37 12.33
C ASP A 49 7.72 16.66 12.29
N GLN A 50 8.84 16.69 13.02
CA GLN A 50 9.73 17.84 13.01
C GLN A 50 10.33 18.03 11.62
N VAL A 51 10.40 19.28 11.16
CA VAL A 51 10.92 19.66 9.83
C VAL A 51 12.29 18.99 9.55
N ARG A 52 13.13 18.87 10.58
CA ARG A 52 14.52 18.36 10.49
C ARG A 52 14.70 16.87 10.82
N ALA A 53 13.63 16.09 10.95
CA ALA A 53 13.70 14.66 11.24
C ALA A 53 14.55 13.85 10.24
N ASN A 54 14.85 14.38 9.04
CA ASN A 54 15.70 13.71 8.05
C ASN A 54 17.19 14.09 8.11
N THR A 55 17.59 14.77 9.17
CA THR A 55 18.97 15.24 9.36
C THR A 55 19.53 14.68 10.67
N CYS A 56 20.86 14.57 10.76
CA CYS A 56 21.53 14.19 12.00
C CYS A 56 21.19 15.19 13.12
N PRO A 57 20.77 14.73 14.31
CA PRO A 57 20.49 15.62 15.44
C PRO A 57 21.68 16.52 15.83
N THR A 58 22.91 16.04 15.63
CA THR A 58 24.14 16.74 16.04
C THR A 58 24.69 17.66 14.97
N CYS A 59 25.03 17.13 13.78
CA CYS A 59 25.69 17.91 12.72
C CYS A 59 24.74 18.40 11.62
N ARG A 60 23.49 17.92 11.61
CA ARG A 60 22.49 18.21 10.57
C ARG A 60 22.81 17.66 9.17
N ASP A 61 23.78 16.77 9.06
CA ASP A 61 24.00 16.01 7.82
C ASP A 61 22.73 15.27 7.43
N GLN A 62 22.39 15.34 6.14
CA GLN A 62 21.17 14.74 5.62
C GLN A 62 21.27 13.21 5.65
N LEU A 63 20.42 12.57 6.45
CA LEU A 63 20.41 11.11 6.62
C LEU A 63 19.67 10.42 5.48
N PHE A 64 18.59 11.06 5.06
CA PHE A 64 17.82 10.68 3.90
C PHE A 64 17.23 11.94 3.30
N SER A 65 16.99 11.91 1.99
CA SER A 65 16.08 12.86 1.39
C SER A 65 14.71 12.65 2.00
N LYS A 66 14.28 13.55 2.89
CA LYS A 66 12.85 13.82 3.02
C LYS A 66 12.43 14.23 1.63
N SER A 67 11.85 13.30 0.91
CA SER A 67 11.09 13.66 -0.25
C SER A 67 9.98 14.58 0.25
N ASN A 68 10.21 15.90 0.13
CA ASN A 68 9.14 16.90 0.10
C ASN A 68 8.10 16.59 -1.01
N VAL A 69 8.31 15.52 -1.77
CA VAL A 69 7.38 14.91 -2.73
C VAL A 69 6.16 14.25 -2.04
N GLY A 70 6.11 14.17 -0.71
CA GLY A 70 4.91 13.72 0.01
C GLY A 70 3.81 14.78 0.19
N ASN A 71 4.11 16.08 0.02
CA ASN A 71 3.15 17.15 0.33
C ASN A 71 3.03 18.26 -0.74
N ASN A 72 3.75 18.17 -1.86
CA ASN A 72 3.70 19.19 -2.92
C ASN A 72 2.61 18.95 -3.97
N ASN A 73 1.65 18.07 -3.70
CA ASN A 73 0.47 17.91 -4.56
C ASN A 73 -0.79 18.37 -3.81
N PRO A 74 -1.00 19.70 -3.69
CA PRO A 74 -2.16 20.25 -2.98
C PRO A 74 -3.48 19.76 -3.61
N HIS A 75 -3.48 19.49 -4.91
CA HIS A 75 -4.64 18.92 -5.60
C HIS A 75 -4.98 17.52 -5.08
N TRP A 76 -3.98 16.65 -4.91
CA TRP A 76 -4.21 15.31 -4.34
C TRP A 76 -4.70 15.38 -2.90
N HIS A 77 -4.07 16.24 -2.08
CA HIS A 77 -4.53 16.43 -0.72
C HIS A 77 -5.98 16.90 -0.66
N SER A 78 -6.35 17.91 -1.46
CA SER A 78 -7.74 18.37 -1.54
C SER A 78 -8.69 17.27 -2.01
N LEU A 79 -8.27 16.43 -2.96
CA LEU A 79 -9.07 15.32 -3.44
C LEU A 79 -9.27 14.25 -2.36
N CYS A 80 -8.26 13.95 -1.55
CA CYS A 80 -8.40 13.02 -0.42
C CYS A 80 -9.37 13.51 0.67
N GLN A 81 -9.61 14.82 0.77
CA GLN A 81 -10.55 15.43 1.72
C GLN A 81 -11.96 15.65 1.15
N GLU A 82 -12.21 15.20 -0.08
CA GLU A 82 -13.51 15.33 -0.74
C GLU A 82 -14.58 14.44 -0.07
N ASN A 83 -15.85 14.73 -0.31
CA ASN A 83 -16.95 13.93 0.23
C ASN A 83 -16.81 12.43 -0.14
N PRO A 84 -16.85 11.50 0.84
CA PRO A 84 -16.70 10.06 0.58
C PRO A 84 -17.67 9.49 -0.45
N ILE A 85 -18.91 9.99 -0.51
CA ILE A 85 -19.90 9.54 -1.50
C ILE A 85 -19.42 9.89 -2.92
N ARG A 86 -18.87 11.10 -3.10
CA ARG A 86 -18.33 11.54 -4.40
C ARG A 86 -17.06 10.78 -4.78
N LEU A 87 -16.22 10.43 -3.80
CA LEU A 87 -15.05 9.57 -4.02
C LEU A 87 -15.46 8.16 -4.45
N ALA A 88 -16.48 7.59 -3.81
CA ALA A 88 -17.03 6.29 -4.19
C ALA A 88 -17.63 6.31 -5.61
N GLU A 89 -18.36 7.37 -5.95
CA GLU A 89 -18.91 7.63 -7.28
C GLU A 89 -17.79 7.72 -8.33
N PHE A 90 -16.71 8.46 -8.01
CA PHE A 90 -15.56 8.59 -8.89
C PHE A 90 -14.92 7.23 -9.21
N VAL A 91 -14.68 6.40 -8.20
CA VAL A 91 -14.13 5.05 -8.40
C VAL A 91 -15.11 4.17 -9.20
N GLY A 92 -16.42 4.33 -8.98
CA GLY A 92 -17.45 3.68 -9.80
C GLY A 92 -17.38 4.08 -11.28
N LEU A 93 -17.18 5.36 -11.57
CA LEU A 93 -16.98 5.86 -12.93
C LEU A 93 -15.68 5.32 -13.55
N LEU A 94 -14.59 5.21 -12.78
CA LEU A 94 -13.36 4.59 -13.26
C LEU A 94 -13.63 3.14 -13.71
N TRP A 95 -14.37 2.34 -12.92
CA TRP A 95 -14.75 0.98 -13.32
C TRP A 95 -15.54 0.95 -14.63
N GLN A 96 -16.53 1.83 -14.78
CA GLN A 96 -17.35 1.91 -15.99
C GLN A 96 -16.51 2.19 -17.23
N HIS A 97 -15.62 3.20 -17.16
CA HIS A 97 -14.76 3.54 -18.29
C HIS A 97 -13.71 2.46 -18.57
N MET A 98 -13.13 1.82 -17.55
CA MET A 98 -12.22 0.69 -17.76
C MET A 98 -12.90 -0.45 -18.52
N ARG A 99 -14.07 -0.89 -18.07
CA ARG A 99 -14.80 -1.98 -18.73
C ARG A 99 -15.23 -1.61 -20.15
N HIS A 100 -15.53 -0.34 -20.40
CA HIS A 100 -15.83 0.13 -21.75
C HIS A 100 -14.60 0.11 -22.67
N CYS A 101 -13.44 0.56 -22.17
CA CYS A 101 -12.23 0.69 -22.97
C CYS A 101 -11.51 -0.63 -23.25
N PHE A 102 -11.66 -1.63 -22.38
CA PHE A 102 -10.88 -2.87 -22.45
C PHE A 102 -11.75 -4.12 -22.64
N LYS A 103 -12.93 -3.98 -23.24
CA LYS A 103 -13.86 -5.09 -23.51
C LYS A 103 -13.13 -6.33 -24.07
N GLY A 104 -13.00 -7.37 -23.24
CA GLY A 104 -12.48 -8.67 -23.64
C GLY A 104 -10.96 -8.82 -23.75
N ASN A 105 -10.16 -7.78 -23.45
CA ASN A 105 -8.69 -7.92 -23.42
C ASN A 105 -8.03 -6.97 -22.42
N PHE A 106 -8.21 -7.24 -21.12
CA PHE A 106 -7.58 -6.51 -20.01
C PHE A 106 -6.09 -6.86 -19.81
N GLN A 107 -5.62 -7.90 -20.52
CA GLN A 107 -4.26 -8.43 -20.48
C GLN A 107 -3.26 -7.62 -21.30
N GLN A 108 -3.71 -6.86 -22.29
CA GLN A 108 -2.84 -6.06 -23.14
C GLN A 108 -2.08 -5.01 -22.31
N ALA A 109 -0.81 -4.78 -22.64
CA ALA A 109 -0.02 -3.73 -22.02
C ALA A 109 -0.65 -2.35 -22.33
N VAL A 110 -1.27 -1.75 -21.31
CA VAL A 110 -1.88 -0.42 -21.42
C VAL A 110 -0.90 0.63 -20.94
N THR A 111 -0.71 1.67 -21.74
CA THR A 111 0.14 2.82 -21.40
C THR A 111 -0.57 3.73 -20.38
N ASP A 112 0.20 4.45 -19.56
CA ASP A 112 -0.41 5.42 -18.63
C ASP A 112 -1.20 6.51 -19.36
N TYR A 113 -0.76 6.89 -20.57
CA TYR A 113 -1.50 7.82 -21.41
C TYR A 113 -2.90 7.30 -21.73
N GLN A 114 -3.04 6.03 -22.11
CA GLN A 114 -4.34 5.42 -22.37
C GLN A 114 -5.21 5.36 -21.10
N LEU A 115 -4.62 5.04 -19.94
CA LEU A 115 -5.36 5.07 -18.67
C LEU A 115 -5.84 6.48 -18.33
N ILE A 116 -4.98 7.48 -18.49
CA ILE A 116 -5.33 8.88 -18.24
C ILE A 116 -6.41 9.35 -19.21
N HIS A 117 -6.21 9.14 -20.51
CA HIS A 117 -7.05 9.66 -21.55
C HIS A 117 -8.42 8.98 -21.61
N ASN A 118 -8.45 7.66 -21.46
CA ASN A 118 -9.65 6.86 -21.71
C ASN A 118 -10.41 6.50 -20.42
N VAL A 119 -9.78 6.60 -19.26
CA VAL A 119 -10.40 6.22 -17.97
C VAL A 119 -10.47 7.41 -17.01
N ILE A 120 -9.32 8.00 -16.67
CA ILE A 120 -9.26 9.01 -15.60
C ILE A 120 -9.92 10.32 -16.05
N ARG A 121 -9.57 10.84 -17.23
CA ARG A 121 -10.13 12.08 -17.78
C ARG A 121 -11.65 12.03 -17.89
N PRO A 122 -12.29 11.06 -18.56
CA PRO A 122 -13.74 11.07 -18.67
C PRO A 122 -14.43 10.92 -17.30
N SER A 123 -13.87 10.14 -16.37
CA SER A 123 -14.39 10.01 -15.00
C SER A 123 -14.32 11.33 -14.22
N LEU A 124 -13.18 12.03 -14.23
CA LEU A 124 -13.04 13.36 -13.62
C LEU A 124 -13.95 14.40 -14.31
N GLY A 125 -14.08 14.29 -15.64
CA GLY A 125 -14.88 15.19 -16.46
C GLY A 125 -16.37 15.19 -16.13
N GLN A 126 -16.90 14.06 -15.63
CA GLN A 126 -18.28 13.95 -15.16
C GLN A 126 -18.47 14.65 -13.79
N LEU A 127 -17.58 14.39 -12.83
CA LEU A 127 -17.72 14.91 -11.46
C LEU A 127 -17.30 16.36 -11.26
N ARG A 128 -16.44 16.90 -12.15
CA ARG A 128 -15.99 18.30 -12.06
C ARG A 128 -17.13 19.30 -12.20
N ARG A 129 -18.24 18.93 -12.87
CA ARG A 129 -19.39 19.82 -13.08
C ARG A 129 -20.05 20.22 -11.77
N SER A 130 -19.89 19.40 -10.74
CA SER A 130 -20.40 19.64 -9.39
C SER A 130 -19.42 20.43 -8.51
N GLY A 131 -18.30 20.93 -9.06
CA GLY A 131 -17.30 21.73 -8.36
C GLY A 131 -16.41 20.95 -7.38
N GLY A 132 -15.72 21.66 -6.48
CA GLY A 132 -14.91 21.09 -5.41
C GLY A 132 -13.52 20.60 -5.84
N ALA A 133 -12.99 19.60 -5.14
CA ALA A 133 -11.63 19.10 -5.35
C ALA A 133 -11.46 18.47 -6.74
N PHE A 134 -12.51 17.83 -7.27
CA PHE A 134 -12.52 17.29 -8.64
C PHE A 134 -12.30 18.36 -9.71
N GLN A 135 -12.84 19.58 -9.51
CA GLN A 135 -12.61 20.70 -10.42
C GLN A 135 -11.16 21.20 -10.33
N GLN A 136 -10.60 21.29 -9.13
CA GLN A 136 -9.22 21.71 -8.92
C GLN A 136 -8.22 20.70 -9.51
N TYR A 137 -8.52 19.41 -9.40
CA TYR A 137 -7.69 18.33 -9.91
C TYR A 137 -7.78 18.17 -11.44
N TRP A 138 -8.84 18.70 -12.06
CA TRP A 138 -9.09 18.54 -13.50
C TRP A 138 -8.04 19.19 -14.39
N ALA A 139 -7.65 20.45 -14.10
CA ALA A 139 -6.77 21.21 -14.99
C ALA A 139 -5.41 20.52 -15.23
N PRO A 140 -4.68 20.08 -14.18
CA PRO A 140 -3.43 19.34 -14.38
C PRO A 140 -3.56 18.05 -15.18
N VAL A 141 -4.72 17.38 -15.13
CA VAL A 141 -4.96 16.12 -15.87
C VAL A 141 -5.34 16.39 -17.32
N ARG A 142 -6.16 17.43 -17.58
CA ARG A 142 -6.58 17.85 -18.92
C ARG A 142 -5.38 18.28 -19.76
N ASP A 143 -4.45 19.01 -19.17
CA ASP A 143 -3.35 19.67 -19.89
C ASP A 143 -2.12 18.77 -20.10
N LEU A 144 -2.22 17.47 -19.74
CA LEU A 144 -1.13 16.51 -19.97
C LEU A 144 -0.86 16.28 -21.46
N PRO A 145 0.41 16.44 -21.91
CA PRO A 145 0.79 16.23 -23.30
C PRO A 145 0.74 14.74 -23.68
N PRO A 146 0.42 14.39 -24.94
CA PRO A 146 0.29 13.00 -25.38
C PRO A 146 1.58 12.17 -25.32
N THR A 147 2.72 12.84 -25.43
CA THR A 147 4.05 12.23 -25.57
C THR A 147 4.91 12.38 -24.31
N GLY A 148 4.38 13.02 -23.26
CA GLY A 148 5.13 13.24 -22.02
C GLY A 148 5.36 11.95 -21.25
N SER A 149 6.59 11.72 -20.81
CA SER A 149 6.89 10.71 -19.81
C SER A 149 6.04 10.97 -18.56
N VAL A 150 5.03 10.13 -18.33
CA VAL A 150 4.05 10.20 -17.22
C VAL A 150 4.71 9.85 -15.87
N THR A 151 6.04 9.94 -15.78
CA THR A 151 6.84 9.47 -14.64
C THR A 151 6.74 10.36 -13.42
N ARG A 152 6.22 11.59 -13.55
CA ARG A 152 6.10 12.57 -12.48
C ARG A 152 4.89 13.46 -12.69
N GLY A 153 4.15 13.74 -11.62
CA GLY A 153 3.12 14.76 -11.64
C GLY A 153 1.95 14.44 -10.74
N PRO A 154 0.97 15.35 -10.68
CA PRO A 154 -0.07 15.27 -9.68
C PRO A 154 -1.01 14.08 -9.88
N TYR A 155 -1.07 13.51 -11.08
CA TYR A 155 -1.96 12.43 -11.50
C TYR A 155 -1.48 11.02 -11.13
N LEU A 156 -0.24 10.85 -10.65
CA LEU A 156 0.35 9.54 -10.33
C LEU A 156 -0.53 8.69 -9.39
N PRO A 157 -1.14 9.23 -8.32
CA PRO A 157 -2.04 8.46 -7.47
C PRO A 157 -3.26 7.90 -8.20
N LEU A 158 -3.78 8.62 -9.21
CA LEU A 158 -4.91 8.13 -10.00
C LEU A 158 -4.48 7.08 -11.02
N VAL A 159 -3.29 7.22 -11.60
CA VAL A 159 -2.70 6.17 -12.45
C VAL A 159 -2.47 4.90 -11.64
N ARG A 160 -1.93 5.02 -10.42
CA ARG A 160 -1.77 3.88 -9.50
C ARG A 160 -3.12 3.21 -9.21
N LEU A 161 -4.13 3.98 -8.84
CA LEU A 161 -5.47 3.46 -8.57
C LEU A 161 -6.01 2.63 -9.75
N VAL A 162 -5.96 3.18 -10.97
CA VAL A 162 -6.47 2.50 -12.17
C VAL A 162 -5.63 1.27 -12.52
N ARG A 163 -4.30 1.29 -12.29
CA ARG A 163 -3.45 0.09 -12.45
C ARG A 163 -3.84 -1.02 -11.48
N VAL A 164 -4.08 -0.68 -10.21
CA VAL A 164 -4.55 -1.66 -9.23
C VAL A 164 -5.93 -2.20 -9.59
N MET A 165 -6.82 -1.35 -10.11
CA MET A 165 -8.11 -1.79 -10.64
C MET A 165 -7.96 -2.72 -11.85
N GLN A 166 -6.94 -2.49 -12.70
CA GLN A 166 -6.64 -3.35 -13.85
C GLN A 166 -6.21 -4.75 -13.41
N ASP A 167 -5.40 -4.84 -12.36
CA ASP A 167 -4.90 -6.13 -11.83
C ASP A 167 -6.01 -7.04 -11.35
N VAL A 168 -7.15 -6.47 -10.95
CA VAL A 168 -8.25 -7.19 -10.30
C VAL A 168 -9.56 -7.13 -11.08
N ILE A 169 -9.58 -6.61 -12.30
CA ILE A 169 -10.81 -6.39 -13.06
C ILE A 169 -11.55 -7.70 -13.43
N ASP A 170 -10.80 -8.78 -13.62
CA ASP A 170 -11.31 -10.14 -13.88
C ASP A 170 -11.61 -10.91 -12.57
N ILE A 171 -11.12 -10.41 -11.43
CA ILE A 171 -11.33 -10.98 -10.08
C ILE A 171 -12.55 -10.37 -9.39
N ILE A 172 -12.85 -9.09 -9.66
CA ILE A 172 -13.93 -8.37 -8.98
C ILE A 172 -15.21 -8.41 -9.81
N PRO A 173 -16.29 -9.03 -9.30
CA PRO A 173 -17.57 -9.10 -10.00
C PRO A 173 -18.18 -7.72 -10.25
N LEU A 174 -18.95 -7.59 -11.33
CA LEU A 174 -19.61 -6.33 -11.71
C LEU A 174 -20.43 -5.71 -10.57
N HIS A 175 -21.18 -6.53 -9.83
CA HIS A 175 -22.00 -6.07 -8.71
C HIS A 175 -21.16 -5.54 -7.53
N VAL A 176 -19.89 -5.92 -7.38
CA VAL A 176 -19.00 -5.37 -6.34
C VAL A 176 -18.50 -3.99 -6.75
N THR A 177 -18.24 -3.79 -8.05
CA THR A 177 -17.76 -2.49 -8.59
C THR A 177 -18.78 -1.34 -8.49
N THR A 178 -20.05 -1.65 -8.22
CA THR A 178 -21.12 -0.66 -8.02
C THR A 178 -21.39 -0.36 -6.54
N ILE A 179 -20.76 -1.09 -5.61
CA ILE A 179 -20.96 -0.91 -4.17
C ILE A 179 -20.08 0.24 -3.67
N ALA A 180 -20.71 1.28 -3.11
CA ALA A 180 -20.00 2.48 -2.63
C ALA A 180 -18.90 2.17 -1.60
N ARG A 181 -19.14 1.28 -0.64
CA ARG A 181 -18.14 0.87 0.36
C ARG A 181 -16.93 0.15 -0.25
N ALA A 182 -17.15 -0.73 -1.25
CA ALA A 182 -16.07 -1.42 -1.94
C ALA A 182 -15.21 -0.39 -2.70
N ASN A 183 -15.85 0.52 -3.42
CA ASN A 183 -15.20 1.63 -4.11
C ASN A 183 -14.42 2.54 -3.16
N MET A 184 -14.96 2.82 -1.97
CA MET A 184 -14.23 3.54 -0.94
C MET A 184 -13.02 2.77 -0.40
N LEU A 185 -13.08 1.44 -0.30
CA LEU A 185 -11.91 0.67 0.11
C LEU A 185 -10.78 0.75 -0.94
N PHE A 186 -11.11 0.69 -2.24
CA PHE A 186 -10.14 0.98 -3.31
C PHE A 186 -9.53 2.38 -3.16
N TRP A 187 -10.36 3.38 -2.86
CA TRP A 187 -9.89 4.75 -2.63
C TRP A 187 -8.96 4.84 -1.41
N LYS A 188 -9.39 4.35 -0.24
CA LYS A 188 -8.62 4.38 1.02
C LYS A 188 -7.28 3.67 0.87
N MET A 189 -7.26 2.48 0.24
CA MET A 189 -6.04 1.76 -0.09
C MET A 189 -5.10 2.62 -0.93
N ASN A 190 -5.62 3.24 -2.00
CA ASN A 190 -4.79 4.10 -2.83
C ASN A 190 -4.31 5.35 -2.10
N ALA A 191 -5.11 5.92 -1.20
CA ALA A 191 -4.79 7.14 -0.47
C ALA A 191 -3.74 6.97 0.61
N CYS A 192 -3.62 5.78 1.23
CA CYS A 192 -2.62 5.54 2.26
C CYS A 192 -1.20 5.30 1.74
N SER A 193 -1.03 5.13 0.42
CA SER A 193 0.29 5.00 -0.22
C SER A 193 0.89 6.36 -0.62
N TYR A 194 2.22 6.45 -0.64
CA TYR A 194 2.96 7.66 -1.00
C TYR A 194 2.48 8.31 -2.32
N PRO A 195 2.14 9.61 -2.37
CA PRO A 195 1.58 10.24 -3.58
C PRO A 195 2.47 10.15 -4.84
N SER A 196 3.79 10.01 -4.66
CA SER A 196 4.76 9.87 -5.74
C SER A 196 4.92 8.44 -6.26
N ALA A 197 4.38 7.43 -5.57
CA ALA A 197 4.50 6.04 -5.97
C ALA A 197 3.57 5.73 -7.14
N ARG A 198 4.12 5.19 -8.24
CA ARG A 198 3.36 4.82 -9.45
C ARG A 198 2.58 3.51 -9.29
N THR A 199 3.03 2.66 -8.36
CA THR A 199 2.45 1.35 -8.05
C THR A 199 2.46 1.16 -6.54
N LEU A 200 1.78 0.12 -6.06
CA LEU A 200 1.87 -0.30 -4.67
C LEU A 200 3.17 -1.07 -4.42
N VAL A 201 3.54 -1.20 -3.16
CA VAL A 201 4.76 -1.88 -2.72
C VAL A 201 4.38 -3.04 -1.80
N TRP A 202 4.90 -4.25 -2.05
CA TRP A 202 4.68 -5.40 -1.16
C TRP A 202 5.14 -5.13 0.28
N ALA A 203 6.19 -4.32 0.47
CA ALA A 203 6.66 -3.90 1.79
C ALA A 203 5.57 -3.23 2.63
N ASP A 204 4.68 -2.44 2.03
CA ASP A 204 3.60 -1.76 2.76
C ASP A 204 2.54 -2.76 3.24
N LEU A 205 2.16 -3.72 2.39
CA LEU A 205 1.25 -4.80 2.77
C LEU A 205 1.87 -5.71 3.86
N MET A 206 3.16 -6.03 3.72
CA MET A 206 3.91 -6.79 4.73
C MET A 206 3.93 -6.05 6.07
N ALA A 207 4.21 -4.74 6.07
CA ALA A 207 4.18 -3.93 7.28
C ALA A 207 2.79 -3.91 7.92
N ALA A 208 1.73 -3.72 7.12
CA ALA A 208 0.35 -3.74 7.61
C ALA A 208 -0.04 -5.08 8.22
N SER A 209 0.45 -6.20 7.67
CA SER A 209 0.15 -7.55 8.16
C SER A 209 0.74 -7.86 9.54
N LEU A 210 1.75 -7.12 9.98
CA LEU A 210 2.35 -7.29 11.29
C LEU A 210 1.46 -6.73 12.42
N LEU A 211 0.37 -6.03 12.09
CA LEU A 211 -0.61 -5.47 13.04
C LEU A 211 0.03 -4.61 14.14
N ALA A 212 1.17 -3.98 13.85
CA ALA A 212 1.77 -3.00 14.74
C ALA A 212 0.96 -1.71 14.69
N HIS A 213 0.72 -1.06 15.84
CA HIS A 213 -0.01 0.21 15.91
C HIS A 213 0.57 1.30 14.97
N GLU A 214 1.89 1.28 14.74
CA GLU A 214 2.57 2.17 13.79
C GLU A 214 2.12 1.98 12.33
N SER A 215 1.57 0.82 11.99
CA SER A 215 1.13 0.43 10.64
C SER A 215 -0.37 0.59 10.39
N ASP A 216 -1.14 1.11 11.36
CA ASP A 216 -2.60 1.24 11.22
C ASP A 216 -3.02 2.12 10.03
N HIS A 217 -2.18 3.10 9.64
CA HIS A 217 -2.42 3.89 8.44
C HIS A 217 -2.38 3.07 7.14
N LEU A 218 -1.69 1.92 7.12
CA LEU A 218 -1.61 0.98 6.00
C LEU A 218 -2.69 -0.11 6.06
N PHE A 219 -3.50 -0.15 7.13
CA PHE A 219 -4.59 -1.11 7.24
C PHE A 219 -5.53 -1.15 6.02
N PRO A 220 -5.87 -0.02 5.35
CA PRO A 220 -6.66 -0.06 4.13
C PRO A 220 -6.06 -0.92 3.02
N VAL A 221 -4.74 -1.00 2.89
CA VAL A 221 -4.07 -1.89 1.91
C VAL A 221 -4.27 -3.35 2.29
N LEU A 222 -4.12 -3.70 3.57
CA LEU A 222 -4.36 -5.05 4.08
C LEU A 222 -5.81 -5.48 3.89
N HIS A 223 -6.76 -4.61 4.25
CA HIS A 223 -8.20 -4.86 4.09
C HIS A 223 -8.58 -5.02 2.62
N TRP A 224 -8.12 -4.11 1.76
CA TRP A 224 -8.33 -4.22 0.32
C TRP A 224 -7.79 -5.55 -0.24
N PHE A 225 -6.54 -5.90 0.09
CA PHE A 225 -5.91 -7.11 -0.43
C PHE A 225 -6.66 -8.37 0.02
N THR A 226 -7.03 -8.44 1.30
CA THR A 226 -7.81 -9.55 1.86
C THR A 226 -9.20 -9.64 1.23
N MET A 227 -9.83 -8.49 0.95
CA MET A 227 -11.12 -8.43 0.27
C MET A 227 -11.01 -8.99 -1.16
N VAL A 228 -9.99 -8.60 -1.92
CA VAL A 228 -9.76 -9.13 -3.28
C VAL A 228 -9.48 -10.63 -3.26
N MET A 229 -8.66 -11.13 -2.34
CA MET A 229 -8.45 -12.58 -2.17
C MET A 229 -9.76 -13.31 -1.89
N SER A 230 -10.60 -12.77 -1.00
CA SER A 230 -11.92 -13.32 -0.70
C SER A 230 -12.83 -13.35 -1.94
N GLN A 231 -12.78 -12.32 -2.79
CA GLN A 231 -13.50 -12.28 -4.06
C GLN A 231 -13.01 -13.32 -5.06
N GLN A 232 -11.69 -13.44 -5.20
CA GLN A 232 -11.06 -14.45 -6.07
C GLN A 232 -11.48 -15.87 -5.67
N ILE A 233 -11.36 -16.19 -4.38
CA ILE A 233 -11.77 -17.49 -3.84
C ILE A 233 -13.26 -17.75 -4.10
N PHE A 234 -14.11 -16.74 -3.91
CA PHE A 234 -15.55 -16.88 -4.12
C PHE A 234 -15.90 -17.07 -5.59
N GLN A 235 -15.24 -16.37 -6.50
CA GLN A 235 -15.51 -16.44 -7.95
C GLN A 235 -15.03 -17.75 -8.58
N PHE A 236 -13.83 -18.21 -8.23
CA PHE A 236 -13.25 -19.44 -8.74
C PHE A 236 -13.51 -20.65 -7.83
N TYR A 237 -14.51 -20.53 -6.95
CA TYR A 237 -14.88 -21.60 -6.03
C TYR A 237 -15.35 -22.83 -6.80
N GLY A 238 -14.72 -23.98 -6.53
CA GLY A 238 -15.07 -25.26 -7.15
C GLY A 238 -14.30 -25.60 -8.43
N GLU A 239 -13.54 -24.66 -8.99
CA GLU A 239 -12.67 -24.94 -10.15
C GLU A 239 -11.43 -25.76 -9.76
N TYR A 240 -10.94 -25.61 -8.52
CA TYR A 240 -9.73 -26.27 -8.03
C TYR A 240 -9.91 -26.84 -6.62
N PRO A 241 -9.60 -28.13 -6.38
CA PRO A 241 -9.53 -28.67 -5.03
C PRO A 241 -8.35 -28.06 -4.27
N TRP A 242 -8.54 -27.73 -3.00
CA TRP A 242 -7.45 -27.23 -2.16
C TRP A 242 -6.43 -28.33 -1.92
N ALA A 243 -5.17 -28.04 -2.24
CA ALA A 243 -4.09 -29.02 -2.13
C ALA A 243 -3.84 -29.43 -0.67
N SER A 244 -3.42 -30.69 -0.47
CA SER A 244 -3.02 -31.20 0.85
C SER A 244 -1.57 -30.87 1.19
N ASP A 245 -0.69 -30.80 0.19
CA ASP A 245 0.74 -30.55 0.38
C ASP A 245 1.07 -29.04 0.40
N GLN A 246 2.02 -28.67 1.25
CA GLN A 246 2.39 -27.28 1.49
C GLN A 246 3.01 -26.60 0.26
N ASN A 247 3.79 -27.33 -0.54
CA ASN A 247 4.49 -26.77 -1.69
C ASN A 247 3.52 -26.37 -2.80
N THR A 248 2.50 -27.20 -3.06
CA THR A 248 1.45 -26.88 -4.04
C THR A 248 0.62 -25.70 -3.58
N LYS A 249 0.28 -25.60 -2.27
CA LYS A 249 -0.39 -24.42 -1.72
C LYS A 249 0.43 -23.15 -1.92
N GLU A 250 1.72 -23.18 -1.59
CA GLU A 250 2.63 -22.04 -1.74
C GLU A 250 2.75 -21.58 -3.20
N ARG A 251 2.91 -22.53 -4.14
CA ARG A 251 2.96 -22.23 -5.58
C ARG A 251 1.65 -21.62 -6.07
N PHE A 252 0.52 -22.19 -5.66
CA PHE A 252 -0.81 -21.70 -6.04
C PHE A 252 -1.02 -20.27 -5.53
N VAL A 253 -0.82 -20.04 -4.22
CA VAL A 253 -0.97 -18.71 -3.60
C VAL A 253 -0.03 -17.69 -4.22
N THR A 254 1.21 -18.08 -4.50
CA THR A 254 2.18 -17.22 -5.19
C THR A 254 1.69 -16.82 -6.58
N ALA A 255 1.19 -17.78 -7.37
CA ALA A 255 0.64 -17.49 -8.69
C ALA A 255 -0.59 -16.57 -8.63
N VAL A 256 -1.52 -16.78 -7.70
CA VAL A 256 -2.74 -15.95 -7.63
C VAL A 256 -2.51 -14.58 -7.00
N CYS A 257 -1.51 -14.43 -6.12
CA CYS A 257 -1.25 -13.18 -5.43
C CYS A 257 -0.24 -12.27 -6.16
N TYR A 258 0.84 -12.80 -6.73
CA TYR A 258 1.93 -11.93 -7.24
C TYR A 258 2.73 -12.42 -8.46
N ASP A 259 2.89 -13.72 -8.69
CA ASP A 259 3.72 -14.24 -9.80
C ASP A 259 2.93 -14.62 -11.06
N GLY A 260 1.60 -14.73 -10.97
CA GLY A 260 0.76 -15.10 -12.09
C GLY A 260 0.40 -13.93 -13.00
N VAL A 261 0.04 -14.27 -14.24
CA VAL A 261 -0.47 -13.33 -15.26
C VAL A 261 -1.72 -12.55 -14.76
N ASN A 262 -2.48 -13.18 -13.86
CA ASN A 262 -3.67 -12.64 -13.19
C ASN A 262 -3.44 -12.37 -11.69
N GLY A 263 -2.18 -12.20 -11.28
CA GLY A 263 -1.82 -11.97 -9.89
C GLY A 263 -2.36 -10.63 -9.38
N ILE A 264 -2.95 -10.62 -8.17
CA ILE A 264 -3.52 -9.42 -7.53
C ILE A 264 -2.53 -8.25 -7.50
N GLY A 265 -1.25 -8.51 -7.24
CA GLY A 265 -0.20 -7.51 -7.18
C GLY A 265 0.83 -7.60 -8.30
N ARG A 266 0.44 -8.02 -9.52
CA ARG A 266 1.40 -8.26 -10.63
C ARG A 266 2.23 -7.02 -11.01
N HIS A 267 1.68 -5.81 -10.85
CA HIS A 267 2.40 -4.56 -11.15
C HIS A 267 3.01 -3.91 -9.90
N TRP A 268 2.99 -4.58 -8.75
CA TRP A 268 3.52 -4.02 -7.52
C TRP A 268 5.05 -4.10 -7.53
N THR A 269 5.68 -3.21 -6.80
CA THR A 269 7.14 -3.21 -6.65
C THR A 269 7.55 -3.95 -5.39
N SER A 270 8.84 -4.33 -5.32
CA SER A 270 9.40 -5.29 -4.36
C SER A 270 8.79 -6.68 -4.49
N TYR A 271 9.24 -7.64 -3.68
CA TYR A 271 8.71 -9.00 -3.64
C TYR A 271 8.42 -9.39 -2.19
N PRO A 272 7.37 -10.19 -1.96
CA PRO A 272 7.10 -10.73 -0.63
C PRO A 272 8.25 -11.65 -0.19
N GLY A 273 8.66 -11.52 1.07
CA GLY A 273 9.64 -12.42 1.67
C GLY A 273 9.03 -13.79 2.00
N LEU A 274 9.87 -14.82 2.17
CA LEU A 274 9.44 -16.19 2.48
C LEU A 274 8.47 -16.27 3.68
N TRP A 275 8.71 -15.47 4.72
CA TRP A 275 7.83 -15.44 5.89
C TRP A 275 6.42 -14.98 5.50
N PHE A 276 6.33 -13.94 4.66
CA PHE A 276 5.05 -13.38 4.23
C PHE A 276 4.33 -14.29 3.23
N THR A 277 5.07 -15.05 2.41
CA THR A 277 4.46 -16.08 1.55
C THR A 277 3.78 -17.16 2.38
N LYS A 278 4.41 -17.62 3.47
CA LYS A 278 3.79 -18.59 4.40
C LYS A 278 2.55 -18.01 5.06
N SER A 279 2.66 -16.77 5.53
CA SER A 279 1.58 -15.96 6.07
C SER A 279 0.38 -15.85 5.12
N LEU A 280 0.63 -15.58 3.84
CA LEU A 280 -0.40 -15.54 2.80
C LEU A 280 -1.11 -16.88 2.62
N VAL A 281 -0.37 -18.00 2.63
CA VAL A 281 -0.96 -19.33 2.50
C VAL A 281 -1.93 -19.63 3.64
N GLU A 282 -1.57 -19.28 4.87
CA GLU A 282 -2.45 -19.49 6.02
C GLU A 282 -3.74 -18.66 5.93
N VAL A 283 -3.62 -17.37 5.57
CA VAL A 283 -4.77 -16.48 5.39
C VAL A 283 -5.65 -16.95 4.24
N TYR A 284 -5.05 -17.34 3.11
CA TYR A 284 -5.79 -17.86 1.96
C TYR A 284 -6.54 -19.15 2.31
N GLU A 285 -5.89 -20.08 3.02
CA GLU A 285 -6.50 -21.33 3.47
C GLU A 285 -7.68 -21.09 4.42
N GLU A 286 -7.53 -20.14 5.34
CA GLU A 286 -8.60 -19.74 6.25
C GLU A 286 -9.79 -19.15 5.49
N LEU A 287 -9.54 -18.20 4.57
CA LEU A 287 -10.57 -17.64 3.72
C LEU A 287 -11.27 -18.72 2.88
N TRP A 288 -10.50 -19.64 2.29
CA TRP A 288 -11.03 -20.75 1.50
C TRP A 288 -11.91 -21.67 2.34
N ARG A 289 -11.49 -21.99 3.56
CA ARG A 289 -12.29 -22.79 4.51
C ARG A 289 -13.59 -22.10 4.87
N GLN A 290 -13.56 -20.80 5.11
CA GLN A 290 -14.75 -20.03 5.48
C GLN A 290 -15.76 -19.90 4.33
N VAL A 291 -15.27 -19.73 3.09
CA VAL A 291 -16.10 -19.77 1.88
C VAL A 291 -16.74 -21.16 1.70
N ARG A 292 -15.97 -22.24 1.87
CA ARG A 292 -16.42 -23.64 1.69
C ARG A 292 -17.38 -24.12 2.78
N GLY A 293 -17.06 -23.85 4.05
CA GLY A 293 -17.73 -24.47 5.19
C GLY A 293 -18.99 -23.74 5.68
N LEU A 294 -19.06 -22.41 5.51
CA LEU A 294 -20.10 -21.60 6.14
C LEU A 294 -20.99 -20.83 5.15
N ARG A 295 -20.71 -20.86 3.83
CA ARG A 295 -21.45 -20.12 2.77
C ARG A 295 -21.65 -18.62 3.02
N LYS A 296 -20.89 -18.00 3.94
CA LYS A 296 -21.24 -16.67 4.50
C LYS A 296 -20.20 -15.57 4.35
N LEU A 297 -18.90 -15.87 4.22
CA LEU A 297 -17.89 -14.82 4.16
C LEU A 297 -17.47 -14.53 2.71
N SER A 298 -18.00 -13.43 2.17
CA SER A 298 -17.45 -12.79 0.99
C SER A 298 -17.28 -11.31 1.32
N LEU A 299 -16.03 -10.91 1.57
CA LEU A 299 -15.71 -9.55 2.01
C LEU A 299 -16.06 -8.55 0.91
N ARG A 300 -16.74 -7.45 1.24
CA ARG A 300 -17.20 -6.42 0.28
C ARG A 300 -16.65 -5.03 0.59
N GLY A 301 -15.67 -4.94 1.49
CA GLY A 301 -15.02 -3.69 1.87
C GLY A 301 -15.82 -2.84 2.84
N SER A 302 -16.57 -3.49 3.74
CA SER A 302 -17.32 -2.80 4.80
C SER A 302 -16.42 -2.55 6.01
N ASP A 303 -16.57 -1.41 6.70
CA ASP A 303 -15.73 -1.11 7.87
C ASP A 303 -15.93 -2.14 9.02
N TRP A 304 -17.11 -2.78 9.11
CA TRP A 304 -17.35 -3.88 10.07
C TRP A 304 -16.48 -5.13 9.81
N GLU A 305 -15.82 -5.22 8.65
CA GLU A 305 -14.96 -6.35 8.30
C GLU A 305 -13.57 -6.21 8.91
N GLU A 306 -13.24 -5.03 9.46
CA GLU A 306 -11.94 -4.75 10.04
C GLU A 306 -11.52 -5.78 11.12
N PRO A 307 -12.36 -6.10 12.13
CA PRO A 307 -12.03 -7.14 13.10
C PRO A 307 -11.81 -8.51 12.47
N VAL A 308 -12.53 -8.84 11.39
CA VAL A 308 -12.37 -10.09 10.66
C VAL A 308 -11.01 -10.13 9.97
N VAL A 309 -10.65 -9.08 9.24
CA VAL A 309 -9.35 -8.97 8.57
C VAL A 309 -8.22 -9.02 9.59
N ARG A 310 -8.28 -8.22 10.65
CA ARG A 310 -7.25 -8.24 11.71
C ARG A 310 -7.16 -9.62 12.35
N GLY A 311 -8.29 -10.28 12.60
CA GLY A 311 -8.33 -11.65 13.11
C GLY A 311 -7.63 -12.65 12.19
N LEU A 312 -7.91 -12.61 10.88
CA LEU A 312 -7.26 -13.48 9.88
C LEU A 312 -5.74 -13.34 9.89
N TRP A 313 -5.23 -12.10 9.92
CA TRP A 313 -3.80 -11.83 9.91
C TRP A 313 -3.13 -12.05 11.28
N ALA A 314 -3.88 -11.98 12.38
CA ALA A 314 -3.39 -12.26 13.73
C ALA A 314 -3.16 -13.75 14.02
N ILE A 315 -3.79 -14.67 13.26
CA ILE A 315 -3.59 -16.13 13.40
C ILE A 315 -2.10 -16.50 13.35
N GLN A 316 -1.28 -15.73 12.65
CA GLN A 316 0.16 -15.90 12.53
C GLN A 316 0.92 -15.67 13.85
N GLY A 317 0.47 -14.71 14.66
CA GLY A 317 1.05 -14.41 15.96
C GLY A 317 0.81 -15.51 16.99
N TRP A 318 -0.31 -16.24 16.87
CA TRP A 318 -0.68 -17.31 17.80
C TRP A 318 0.10 -18.60 17.57
N LYS A 319 0.44 -18.95 16.32
CA LYS A 319 1.26 -20.12 16.01
C LYS A 319 2.75 -19.90 16.31
N ARG A 320 3.27 -18.69 16.14
CA ARG A 320 4.66 -18.32 16.52
C ARG A 320 4.94 -18.37 18.03
N ARG A 321 3.91 -18.29 18.88
CA ARG A 321 4.05 -18.43 20.35
C ARG A 321 3.98 -19.87 20.86
N LYS A 322 3.63 -20.83 20.00
CA LYS A 322 3.49 -22.26 20.37
C LYS A 322 4.66 -23.13 19.92
N ASN A 323 5.63 -22.56 19.21
CA ASN A 323 6.91 -23.18 18.85
C ASN A 323 8.06 -22.42 19.52
#